data_AF-A0A6I5NKS7-F1
#
_entry.id   AF-A0A6I5NKS7-F1
#
_cell.length_a   1.000
_cell.length_b   1.000
_cell.length_c   1.000
_cell.angle_alpha   90.00
_cell.angle_beta   90.00
_cell.angle_gamma   90.00
#
_symmetry.space_group_name_H-M   'P 1'
#
loop_
_entity.id
_entity.type
_entity.pdbx_description
1 polymer ?
#
loop_
_entity_poly.entity_id
_entity_poly.type
_entity_poly.pdbx_seq_one_letter_code
_entity_poly.pdbx_strand_id
1 'polypeptide(L)'
;MTDFTWLTPSHWIMVGLLVGFAIAHSGLASLRPKGEKLIGARAYRILFALVSLPLAVTLIIYFIIHRYDGAQLWNLQGVTGMPALVWWLSAISFVFLYPATFNLLEIAAIQKPQVHLYETGIVRITRHPQMVGQVIWCVAHTLWLGTTFTLVTSAGLIAHHLFAVWHGDRRWGARYGEAFAAVKARTSVIPFWAILQGRQTLKLQEFLTPAYVGIAAFVLGFWWVHPYMVSAAQRLNW
;
A
#
# COMPACT_ATOMS: atom_id res chain seq x y z
N MET A 1 -2.52 -27.67 -28.56
CA MET A 1 -1.79 -26.97 -27.48
C MET A 1 -2.07 -25.50 -27.68
N THR A 2 -2.63 -24.81 -26.69
CA THR A 2 -2.81 -23.35 -26.78
C THR A 2 -1.45 -22.70 -26.55
N ASP A 3 -0.87 -22.09 -27.58
CA ASP A 3 0.38 -21.36 -27.46
C ASP A 3 0.15 -20.09 -26.62
N PHE A 4 0.75 -20.04 -25.44
CA PHE A 4 0.69 -18.90 -24.52
C PHE A 4 1.64 -17.77 -24.95
N THR A 5 1.53 -17.32 -26.20
CA THR A 5 2.40 -16.27 -26.77
C THR A 5 2.30 -14.93 -26.04
N TRP A 6 1.24 -14.73 -25.25
CA TRP A 6 1.06 -13.57 -24.38
C TRP A 6 1.87 -13.63 -23.07
N LEU A 7 2.37 -14.79 -22.66
CA LEU A 7 3.15 -14.92 -21.42
C LEU A 7 4.60 -14.53 -21.67
N THR A 8 4.89 -13.25 -21.51
CA THR A 8 6.22 -12.66 -21.70
C THR A 8 7.14 -12.88 -20.48
N PRO A 9 8.48 -12.78 -20.64
CA PRO A 9 9.42 -12.79 -19.52
C PRO A 9 9.10 -11.76 -18.43
N SER A 10 8.46 -10.64 -18.79
CA SER A 10 8.11 -9.58 -17.84
C SER A 10 7.14 -10.03 -16.75
N HIS A 11 6.25 -10.99 -17.04
CA HIS A 11 5.38 -11.57 -16.01
C HIS A 11 6.20 -12.27 -14.92
N TRP A 12 7.17 -13.08 -15.31
CA TRP A 12 8.02 -13.84 -14.38
C TRP A 12 8.99 -12.93 -13.63
N ILE A 13 9.56 -11.94 -14.30
CA ILE A 13 10.40 -10.92 -13.65
C ILE A 13 9.58 -10.16 -12.60
N MET A 14 8.37 -9.72 -12.93
CA MET A 14 7.49 -9.04 -11.98
C MET A 14 7.15 -9.93 -10.78
N VAL A 15 6.81 -11.20 -11.00
CA VAL A 15 6.59 -12.17 -9.90
C VAL A 15 7.84 -12.28 -9.02
N GLY A 16 9.02 -12.42 -9.61
CA GLY A 16 10.29 -12.47 -8.90
C GLY A 16 10.55 -11.21 -8.07
N LEU A 17 10.31 -10.03 -8.63
CA LEU A 17 10.42 -8.74 -7.93
C LEU A 17 9.43 -8.64 -6.77
N LEU A 18 8.18 -9.06 -6.96
CA LEU A 18 7.14 -9.04 -5.92
C LEU A 18 7.47 -9.98 -4.77
N VAL A 19 7.92 -11.21 -5.07
CA VAL A 19 8.37 -12.18 -4.07
C VAL A 19 9.61 -11.68 -3.35
N GLY A 20 10.60 -11.17 -4.08
CA GLY A 20 11.83 -10.60 -3.51
C GLY A 20 11.54 -9.43 -2.58
N PHE A 21 10.68 -8.50 -2.99
CA PHE A 21 10.21 -7.41 -2.14
C PHE A 21 9.47 -7.94 -0.91
N ALA A 22 8.53 -8.87 -1.08
CA ALA A 22 7.76 -9.42 0.04
C ALA A 22 8.67 -10.09 1.09
N ILE A 23 9.67 -10.87 0.66
CA ILE A 23 10.66 -11.51 1.52
C ILE A 23 11.51 -10.45 2.22
N ALA A 24 12.09 -9.51 1.48
CA ALA A 24 12.98 -8.49 2.05
C ALA A 24 12.24 -7.58 3.04
N HIS A 25 11.12 -7.00 2.60
CA HIS A 25 10.34 -6.05 3.39
C HIS A 25 9.71 -6.71 4.62
N SER A 26 9.01 -7.84 4.45
CA SER A 26 8.37 -8.52 5.57
C SER A 26 9.42 -9.18 6.47
N GLY A 27 10.46 -9.78 5.90
CA GLY A 27 11.56 -10.39 6.64
C GLY A 27 12.26 -9.39 7.54
N LEU A 28 12.71 -8.25 7.00
CA LEU A 28 13.28 -7.17 7.81
C LEU A 28 12.29 -6.66 8.85
N ALA A 29 11.01 -6.54 8.53
CA ALA A 29 10.04 -6.08 9.51
C ALA A 29 9.83 -7.10 10.66
N SER A 30 10.02 -8.41 10.40
CA SER A 30 10.03 -9.46 11.42
C SER A 30 11.34 -9.51 12.22
N LEU A 31 12.48 -9.18 11.60
CA LEU A 31 13.79 -9.19 12.24
C LEU A 31 14.04 -7.98 13.14
N ARG A 32 13.21 -6.93 13.02
CA ARG A 32 13.33 -5.68 13.77
C ARG A 32 13.62 -5.86 15.27
N PRO A 33 12.90 -6.68 16.05
CA PRO A 33 13.16 -6.79 17.49
C PRO A 33 14.57 -7.30 17.84
N LYS A 34 15.17 -8.12 16.97
CA LYS A 34 16.55 -8.60 17.13
C LYS A 34 17.54 -7.58 16.56
N GLY A 35 17.26 -7.04 15.37
CA GLY A 35 18.14 -6.09 14.71
C GLY A 35 18.31 -4.77 15.48
N GLU A 36 17.24 -4.23 16.07
CA GLU A 36 17.33 -3.01 16.88
C GLU A 36 18.20 -3.19 18.13
N LYS A 37 18.29 -4.42 18.69
CA LYS A 37 19.19 -4.72 19.82
C LYS A 37 20.67 -4.76 19.40
N LEU A 38 20.95 -5.11 18.15
CA LEU A 38 22.31 -5.27 17.65
C LEU A 38 22.91 -3.95 17.17
N ILE A 39 22.14 -3.17 16.40
CA ILE A 39 22.65 -1.95 15.74
C ILE A 39 21.92 -0.67 16.16
N GLY A 40 20.94 -0.78 17.08
CA GLY A 40 20.11 0.34 17.52
C GLY A 40 18.95 0.65 16.57
N ALA A 41 17.88 1.23 17.13
CA ALA A 41 16.64 1.51 16.40
C ALA A 41 16.82 2.46 15.19
N ARG A 42 17.69 3.47 15.31
CA ARG A 42 17.93 4.44 14.22
C ARG A 42 18.62 3.77 13.03
N ALA A 43 19.73 3.06 13.26
CA ALA A 43 20.45 2.38 12.19
C ALA A 43 19.58 1.31 11.53
N TYR A 44 18.81 0.55 12.32
CA TYR A 44 17.90 -0.45 11.77
C TYR A 44 16.81 0.16 10.88
N ARG A 45 16.24 1.32 11.24
CA ARG A 45 15.28 2.03 10.38
C ARG A 45 15.90 2.50 9.07
N ILE A 46 17.14 3.01 9.11
CA ILE A 46 17.86 3.42 7.90
C ILE A 46 18.12 2.20 6.99
N LEU A 47 18.64 1.11 7.55
CA LEU A 47 18.83 -0.15 6.81
C LEU A 47 17.52 -0.63 6.18
N PHE A 48 16.44 -0.67 6.96
CA PHE A 48 15.12 -1.08 6.49
C PHE A 48 14.66 -0.25 5.30
N ALA A 49 14.81 1.08 5.37
CA ALA A 49 14.43 2.00 4.31
C ALA A 49 15.33 1.86 3.07
N LEU A 50 16.65 1.75 3.25
CA LEU A 50 17.61 1.58 2.16
C LEU A 50 17.46 0.26 1.41
N VAL A 51 16.86 -0.78 2.02
CA VAL A 51 16.50 -2.01 1.30
C VAL A 51 15.12 -1.91 0.69
N SER A 52 14.11 -1.46 1.46
CA SER A 52 12.72 -1.49 1.02
C SER A 52 12.41 -0.47 -0.06
N LEU A 53 12.94 0.76 0.04
CA LEU A 53 12.61 1.83 -0.91
C LEU A 53 13.18 1.57 -2.30
N PRO A 54 14.45 1.16 -2.49
CA PRO A 54 14.94 0.81 -3.82
C PRO A 54 14.15 -0.34 -4.45
N LEU A 55 13.86 -1.41 -3.70
CA LEU A 55 13.05 -2.52 -4.23
C LEU A 55 11.65 -2.08 -4.64
N ALA A 56 11.00 -1.22 -3.84
CA ALA A 56 9.69 -0.65 -4.20
C ALA A 56 9.76 0.25 -5.45
N VAL A 57 10.80 1.10 -5.55
CA VAL A 57 11.02 1.96 -6.72
C VAL A 57 11.27 1.13 -7.98
N THR A 58 12.11 0.08 -7.90
CA THR A 58 12.35 -0.86 -9.00
C THR A 58 11.05 -1.51 -9.44
N LEU A 59 10.22 -2.00 -8.52
CA LEU A 59 8.90 -2.57 -8.82
C LEU A 59 7.99 -1.58 -9.56
N ILE A 60 7.93 -0.33 -9.09
CA ILE A 60 7.09 0.71 -9.70
C ILE A 60 7.57 1.06 -11.11
N ILE A 61 8.88 1.27 -11.30
CA ILE A 61 9.45 1.57 -12.62
C ILE A 61 9.19 0.41 -13.58
N TYR A 62 9.48 -0.81 -13.15
CA TYR A 62 9.28 -2.01 -13.95
C TYR A 62 7.80 -2.19 -14.35
N PHE A 63 6.89 -1.98 -13.40
CA PHE A 63 5.45 -1.98 -13.68
C PHE A 63 5.09 -0.94 -14.73
N ILE A 64 5.56 0.30 -14.59
CA ILE A 64 5.24 1.38 -15.54
C ILE A 64 5.73 1.01 -16.94
N ILE A 65 6.97 0.55 -17.09
CA ILE A 65 7.56 0.22 -18.40
C ILE A 65 6.76 -0.90 -19.09
N HIS A 66 6.39 -1.95 -18.35
CA HIS A 66 5.76 -3.16 -18.88
C HIS A 66 4.23 -3.19 -18.73
N ARG A 67 3.58 -2.09 -18.32
CA ARG A 67 2.14 -2.06 -17.99
C ARG A 67 1.22 -2.56 -19.11
N TYR A 68 1.66 -2.47 -20.36
CA TYR A 68 0.92 -2.91 -21.54
C TYR A 68 1.37 -4.28 -22.09
N ASP A 69 2.29 -4.97 -21.41
CA ASP A 69 2.74 -6.30 -21.82
C ASP A 69 1.64 -7.36 -21.63
N GLY A 70 1.74 -8.43 -22.42
CA GLY A 70 0.83 -9.56 -22.39
C GLY A 70 -0.46 -9.33 -23.16
N ALA A 71 -1.48 -10.12 -22.87
CA ALA A 71 -2.76 -10.01 -23.57
C ALA A 71 -3.61 -8.88 -22.99
N GLN A 72 -4.23 -8.09 -23.87
CA GLN A 72 -5.26 -7.12 -23.50
C GLN A 72 -6.57 -7.87 -23.25
N LEU A 73 -7.02 -7.94 -21.99
CA LEU A 73 -8.25 -8.60 -21.58
C LEU A 73 -9.48 -7.69 -21.74
N TRP A 74 -9.32 -6.39 -21.45
CA TRP A 74 -10.34 -5.37 -21.66
C TRP A 74 -9.70 -4.00 -21.89
N ASN A 75 -10.36 -3.09 -22.61
CA ASN A 75 -9.94 -1.70 -22.71
C ASN A 75 -11.15 -0.79 -22.44
N LEU A 76 -11.16 -0.15 -21.26
CA LEU A 76 -12.28 0.65 -20.80
C LEU A 76 -12.00 2.17 -20.85
N GLN A 77 -10.86 2.59 -21.39
CA GLN A 77 -10.43 4.00 -21.34
C GLN A 77 -11.38 4.95 -22.08
N GLY A 78 -12.06 4.46 -23.12
CA GLY A 78 -13.06 5.21 -23.88
C GLY A 78 -14.51 5.12 -23.33
N VAL A 79 -14.74 4.34 -22.27
CA VAL A 79 -16.09 4.17 -21.70
C VAL A 79 -16.47 5.38 -20.87
N THR A 80 -17.65 5.96 -21.14
CA THR A 80 -18.17 7.11 -20.40
C THR A 80 -18.18 6.84 -18.89
N GLY A 81 -17.61 7.76 -18.12
CA GLY A 81 -17.51 7.65 -16.65
C GLY A 81 -16.33 6.82 -16.14
N MET A 82 -15.66 6.00 -16.98
CA MET A 82 -14.50 5.19 -16.54
C MET A 82 -13.32 6.04 -16.06
N PRO A 83 -12.90 7.13 -16.76
CA PRO A 83 -11.84 8.00 -16.25
C PRO A 83 -12.16 8.60 -14.88
N ALA A 84 -13.40 9.04 -14.67
CA ALA A 84 -13.84 9.60 -13.39
C ALA A 84 -13.84 8.53 -12.29
N LEU A 85 -14.32 7.31 -12.59
CA LEU A 85 -14.30 6.19 -11.65
C LEU A 85 -12.89 5.83 -11.21
N VAL A 86 -11.95 5.65 -12.16
CA VAL A 86 -10.56 5.31 -11.85
C VAL A 86 -9.88 6.42 -11.06
N TRP A 87 -10.16 7.69 -11.39
CA TRP A 87 -9.66 8.82 -10.63
C TRP A 87 -10.16 8.82 -9.18
N TRP A 88 -11.47 8.64 -8.97
CA TRP A 88 -12.06 8.59 -7.62
C TRP A 88 -11.57 7.39 -6.81
N LEU A 89 -11.49 6.21 -7.41
CA LEU A 89 -10.91 5.03 -6.76
C LEU A 89 -9.46 5.31 -6.34
N SER A 90 -8.66 5.91 -7.22
CA SER A 90 -7.28 6.29 -6.91
C SER A 90 -7.20 7.34 -5.79
N ALA A 91 -8.05 8.38 -5.83
CA ALA A 91 -8.12 9.39 -4.77
C ALA A 91 -8.48 8.77 -3.41
N ILE A 92 -9.52 7.93 -3.36
CA ILE A 92 -9.92 7.19 -2.15
C ILE A 92 -8.79 6.27 -1.69
N SER A 93 -8.08 5.60 -2.61
CA SER A 93 -6.95 4.74 -2.28
C SER A 93 -5.87 5.50 -1.50
N PHE A 94 -5.57 6.75 -1.89
CA PHE A 94 -4.59 7.59 -1.20
C PHE A 94 -5.06 8.06 0.18
N VAL A 95 -6.37 8.27 0.37
CA VAL A 95 -6.94 8.54 1.70
C VAL A 95 -6.70 7.35 2.64
N PHE A 96 -6.79 6.11 2.15
CA PHE A 96 -6.51 4.91 2.92
C PHE A 96 -5.01 4.60 3.06
N LEU A 97 -4.20 4.93 2.05
CA LEU A 97 -2.75 4.83 2.13
C LEU A 97 -2.15 5.88 3.07
N TYR A 98 -2.93 6.86 3.51
CA TYR A 98 -2.56 7.73 4.62
C TYR A 98 -2.24 6.89 5.86
N PRO A 99 -0.99 6.94 6.33
CA PRO A 99 -0.63 6.28 7.55
C PRO A 99 -1.33 7.00 8.69
N ALA A 100 -2.26 6.31 9.32
CA ALA A 100 -2.83 6.69 10.61
C ALA A 100 -1.77 6.94 11.71
N THR A 101 -0.51 6.63 11.41
CA THR A 101 0.67 6.77 12.26
C THR A 101 1.39 8.11 12.12
N PHE A 102 0.97 9.00 11.24
CA PHE A 102 1.68 10.27 11.03
C PHE A 102 1.28 11.33 12.04
N ASN A 103 1.80 11.20 13.26
CA ASN A 103 2.07 12.37 14.06
C ASN A 103 3.21 13.14 13.38
N LEU A 104 2.89 14.24 12.69
CA LEU A 104 3.85 15.06 11.95
C LEU A 104 5.06 15.48 12.82
N LEU A 105 4.89 15.57 14.14
CA LEU A 105 5.95 15.90 15.09
C LEU A 105 6.93 14.74 15.31
N GLU A 106 6.49 13.48 15.22
CA GLU A 106 7.38 12.30 15.28
C GLU A 106 8.21 12.17 14.00
N ILE A 107 7.67 12.61 12.85
CA ILE A 107 8.38 12.65 11.56
C ILE A 107 9.42 13.77 11.54
N ALA A 108 9.06 14.94 12.05
CA ALA A 108 9.98 16.07 12.23
C ALA A 108 11.10 15.79 13.27
N ALA A 109 11.14 14.57 13.82
CA ALA A 109 12.05 14.13 14.88
C ALA A 109 11.98 14.95 16.17
N ILE A 110 10.90 15.72 16.35
CA ILE A 110 10.63 16.51 17.56
C ILE A 110 10.24 15.56 18.70
N GLN A 111 9.51 14.49 18.40
CA GLN A 111 9.11 13.46 19.36
C GLN A 111 9.77 12.11 19.05
N LYS A 112 10.08 11.33 20.09
CA LYS A 112 10.52 9.95 19.93
C LYS A 112 9.39 9.15 19.27
N PRO A 113 9.64 8.44 18.15
CA PRO A 113 8.62 7.62 17.53
C PRO A 113 8.11 6.56 18.51
N GLN A 114 6.82 6.59 18.80
CA GLN A 114 6.15 5.58 19.60
C GLN A 114 5.17 4.82 18.71
N VAL A 115 5.07 3.51 18.93
CA VAL A 115 4.01 2.74 18.27
C VAL A 115 2.75 2.93 19.11
N HIS A 116 1.87 3.79 18.63
CA HIS A 116 0.55 3.91 19.22
C HIS A 116 -0.37 2.90 18.55
N LEU A 117 -1.11 2.14 19.36
CA LEU A 117 -2.22 1.36 18.85
C LEU A 117 -3.40 2.30 18.62
N TYR A 118 -3.37 2.99 17.48
CA TYR A 118 -4.38 3.99 17.15
C TYR A 118 -5.76 3.34 17.00
N GLU A 119 -6.79 4.05 17.47
CA GLU A 119 -8.20 3.67 17.32
C GLU A 119 -9.04 4.87 16.85
N THR A 120 -8.39 5.82 16.18
CA THR A 120 -8.94 7.09 15.72
C THR A 120 -8.74 7.28 14.22
N GLY A 121 -9.45 8.24 13.64
CA GLY A 121 -9.43 8.59 12.23
C GLY A 121 -9.77 7.40 11.34
N ILE A 122 -8.97 7.20 10.30
CA ILE A 122 -9.14 6.10 9.34
C ILE A 122 -9.08 4.70 10.01
N VAL A 123 -8.44 4.58 11.18
CA VAL A 123 -8.35 3.30 11.91
C VAL A 123 -9.69 2.86 12.49
N ARG A 124 -10.61 3.80 12.73
CA ARG A 124 -12.01 3.47 13.07
C ARG A 124 -12.71 2.73 11.94
N ILE A 125 -12.36 3.04 10.69
CA ILE A 125 -12.91 2.38 9.50
C ILE A 125 -12.28 0.99 9.34
N THR A 126 -10.95 0.89 9.41
CA THR A 126 -10.21 -0.38 9.33
C THR A 126 -8.87 -0.28 10.04
N ARG A 127 -8.46 -1.34 10.75
CA ARG A 127 -7.13 -1.40 11.39
C ARG A 127 -5.97 -1.59 10.41
N HIS A 128 -6.26 -1.89 9.15
CA HIS A 128 -5.26 -2.03 8.08
C HIS A 128 -5.59 -1.13 6.90
N PRO A 129 -5.56 0.21 7.08
CA PRO A 129 -5.97 1.15 6.04
C PRO A 129 -5.05 1.07 4.81
N GLN A 130 -3.74 0.87 5.01
CA GLN A 130 -2.79 0.71 3.90
C GLN A 130 -3.13 -0.49 3.00
N MET A 131 -3.54 -1.63 3.57
CA MET A 131 -3.98 -2.80 2.77
C MET A 131 -5.19 -2.43 1.92
N VAL A 132 -6.19 -1.78 2.51
CA VAL A 132 -7.41 -1.40 1.80
C VAL A 132 -7.11 -0.40 0.70
N GLY A 133 -6.28 0.61 0.97
CA GLY A 133 -5.82 1.57 -0.03
C GLY A 133 -5.10 0.88 -1.18
N GLN A 134 -4.16 -0.03 -0.90
CA GLN A 134 -3.47 -0.75 -1.95
C GLN A 134 -4.41 -1.62 -2.80
N VAL A 135 -5.38 -2.31 -2.19
CA VAL A 135 -6.36 -3.12 -2.93
C VAL A 135 -7.17 -2.23 -3.87
N ILE A 136 -7.69 -1.09 -3.39
CA ILE A 136 -8.44 -0.14 -4.22
C ILE A 136 -7.57 0.38 -5.37
N TRP A 137 -6.30 0.71 -5.10
CA TRP A 137 -5.35 1.17 -6.12
C TRP A 137 -5.11 0.11 -7.20
N CYS A 138 -4.91 -1.16 -6.80
CA CYS A 138 -4.72 -2.28 -7.71
C CYS A 138 -5.98 -2.50 -8.57
N VAL A 139 -7.18 -2.40 -7.99
CA VAL A 139 -8.45 -2.48 -8.72
C VAL A 139 -8.55 -1.34 -9.75
N ALA A 140 -8.25 -0.11 -9.36
CA ALA A 140 -8.32 1.05 -10.25
C ALA A 140 -7.39 0.90 -11.47
N HIS A 141 -6.14 0.49 -11.25
CA HIS A 141 -5.15 0.32 -12.33
C HIS A 141 -5.45 -0.89 -13.20
N THR A 142 -5.96 -1.97 -12.61
CA THR A 142 -6.40 -3.17 -13.35
C THR A 142 -7.57 -2.81 -14.26
N LEU A 143 -8.56 -2.06 -13.78
CA LEU A 143 -9.67 -1.55 -14.60
C LEU A 143 -9.17 -0.68 -15.76
N TRP A 144 -8.21 0.22 -15.49
CA TRP A 144 -7.69 1.16 -16.49
C TRP A 144 -6.84 0.51 -17.59
N LEU A 145 -5.96 -0.42 -17.20
CA LEU A 145 -4.95 -1.00 -18.09
C LEU A 145 -5.41 -2.30 -18.74
N GLY A 146 -6.09 -3.18 -17.99
CA GLY A 146 -6.72 -4.40 -18.50
C GLY A 146 -5.81 -5.43 -19.18
N THR A 147 -4.51 -5.46 -18.87
CA THR A 147 -3.57 -6.45 -19.40
C THR A 147 -3.34 -7.63 -18.44
N THR A 148 -2.94 -8.79 -18.96
CA THR A 148 -2.55 -9.94 -18.13
C THR A 148 -1.38 -9.59 -17.20
N PHE A 149 -0.43 -8.77 -17.65
CA PHE A 149 0.68 -8.32 -16.83
C PHE A 149 0.21 -7.48 -15.64
N THR A 150 -0.70 -6.53 -15.87
CA THR A 150 -1.28 -5.71 -14.80
C THR A 150 -2.08 -6.58 -13.82
N LEU A 151 -2.82 -7.57 -14.32
CA LEU A 151 -3.58 -8.50 -13.49
C LEU A 151 -2.66 -9.32 -12.58
N VAL A 152 -1.57 -9.89 -13.10
CA VAL A 152 -0.56 -10.62 -12.31
C VAL A 152 0.09 -9.70 -11.28
N THR A 153 0.49 -8.49 -11.68
CA THR A 153 1.10 -7.51 -10.77
C THR A 153 0.15 -7.17 -9.62
N SER A 154 -1.11 -6.86 -9.95
CA SER A 154 -2.14 -6.48 -8.98
C SER A 154 -2.50 -7.64 -8.06
N ALA A 155 -2.65 -8.86 -8.58
CA ALA A 155 -2.89 -10.05 -7.78
C ALA A 155 -1.75 -10.30 -6.78
N GLY A 156 -0.50 -10.19 -7.22
CA GLY A 156 0.67 -10.35 -6.36
C GLY A 156 0.78 -9.27 -5.28
N LEU A 157 0.52 -8.00 -5.62
CA LEU A 157 0.49 -6.91 -4.65
C LEU A 157 -0.64 -7.07 -3.62
N ILE A 158 -1.84 -7.45 -4.06
CA ILE A 158 -2.97 -7.74 -3.17
C ILE A 158 -2.61 -8.91 -2.24
N ALA A 159 -2.07 -10.01 -2.77
CA ALA A 159 -1.65 -11.16 -1.97
C ALA A 159 -0.61 -10.75 -0.91
N HIS A 160 0.38 -9.94 -1.28
CA HIS A 160 1.36 -9.40 -0.33
C HIS A 160 0.69 -8.57 0.77
N HIS A 161 -0.26 -7.69 0.45
CA HIS A 161 -0.91 -6.84 1.45
C HIS A 161 -1.85 -7.64 2.37
N LEU A 162 -2.52 -8.67 1.85
CA LEU A 162 -3.30 -9.62 2.67
C LEU A 162 -2.38 -10.42 3.60
N PHE A 163 -1.23 -10.87 3.12
CA PHE A 163 -0.20 -11.48 3.96
C PHE A 163 0.30 -10.50 5.03
N ALA A 164 0.54 -9.24 4.66
CA ALA A 164 1.04 -8.20 5.56
C ALA A 164 0.06 -7.90 6.71
N VAL A 165 -1.25 -8.04 6.49
CA VAL A 165 -2.28 -7.96 7.54
C VAL A 165 -2.05 -9.02 8.61
N TRP A 166 -2.00 -10.29 8.21
CA TRP A 166 -1.76 -11.40 9.15
C TRP A 166 -0.40 -11.23 9.84
N HIS A 167 0.63 -10.95 9.06
CA HIS A 167 2.00 -10.81 9.55
C HIS A 167 2.13 -9.65 10.53
N GLY A 168 1.48 -8.52 10.25
CA GLY A 168 1.40 -7.35 11.12
C GLY A 168 0.68 -7.65 12.43
N ASP A 169 -0.55 -8.19 12.36
CA ASP A 169 -1.35 -8.57 13.54
C ASP A 169 -0.58 -9.56 14.44
N ARG A 170 0.11 -10.54 13.84
CA ARG A 170 0.92 -11.51 14.60
C ARG A 170 2.05 -10.82 15.37
N ARG A 171 2.77 -9.90 14.74
CA ARG A 171 3.86 -9.14 15.40
C ARG A 171 3.33 -8.20 16.47
N TRP A 172 2.21 -7.54 16.23
CA TRP A 172 1.58 -6.68 17.23
C TRP A 172 1.08 -7.49 18.43
N GLY A 173 0.47 -8.66 18.21
CA GLY A 173 0.11 -9.59 19.27
C GLY A 173 1.31 -10.03 20.10
N ALA A 174 2.40 -10.43 19.45
CA ALA A 174 3.63 -10.84 20.14
C ALA A 174 4.30 -9.69 20.94
N ARG A 175 4.15 -8.44 20.48
CA ARG A 175 4.80 -7.28 21.10
C ARG A 175 3.97 -6.61 22.20
N TYR A 176 2.64 -6.58 22.05
CA TYR A 176 1.74 -5.80 22.90
C TYR A 176 0.71 -6.63 23.66
N GLY A 177 0.62 -7.94 23.40
CA GLY A 177 -0.24 -8.86 24.15
C GLY A 177 -1.68 -8.37 24.26
N GLU A 178 -2.16 -8.24 25.50
CA GLU A 178 -3.54 -7.82 25.83
C GLU A 178 -3.92 -6.45 25.25
N ALA A 179 -2.97 -5.50 25.19
CA ALA A 179 -3.25 -4.18 24.64
C ALA A 179 -3.65 -4.27 23.15
N PHE A 180 -2.99 -5.15 22.38
CA PHE A 180 -3.38 -5.38 20.99
C PHE A 180 -4.66 -6.22 20.87
N ALA A 181 -4.88 -7.17 21.78
CA ALA A 181 -6.13 -7.92 21.82
C ALA A 181 -7.35 -7.00 22.02
N ALA A 182 -7.23 -5.99 22.91
CA ALA A 182 -8.26 -4.99 23.14
C ALA A 182 -8.56 -4.14 21.88
N VAL A 183 -7.52 -3.70 21.16
CA VAL A 183 -7.66 -2.95 19.90
C VAL A 183 -8.33 -3.82 18.83
N LYS A 184 -7.92 -5.09 18.70
CA LYS A 184 -8.54 -6.02 17.76
C LYS A 184 -10.02 -6.25 18.07
N ALA A 185 -10.39 -6.30 19.36
CA ALA A 185 -11.77 -6.43 19.80
C ALA A 185 -12.64 -5.19 19.49
N ARG A 186 -12.06 -4.00 19.28
CA ARG A 186 -12.77 -2.76 18.94
C ARG A 186 -12.65 -2.35 17.46
N THR A 187 -11.85 -3.05 16.67
CA THR A 187 -11.58 -2.70 15.26
C THR A 187 -11.82 -3.88 14.32
N SER A 188 -11.67 -3.66 13.01
CA SER A 188 -11.82 -4.69 11.97
C SER A 188 -10.79 -4.52 10.85
N VAL A 189 -10.44 -5.60 10.16
CA VAL A 189 -9.69 -5.54 8.89
C VAL A 189 -10.61 -5.09 7.75
N ILE A 190 -11.84 -5.59 7.75
CA ILE A 190 -12.85 -5.23 6.76
C ILE A 190 -13.34 -3.81 7.08
N PRO A 191 -13.26 -2.85 6.13
CA PRO A 191 -13.76 -1.50 6.31
C PRO A 191 -15.19 -1.45 6.87
N PHE A 192 -15.43 -0.53 7.81
CA PHE A 192 -16.70 -0.26 8.48
C PHE A 192 -17.32 -1.41 9.29
N TRP A 193 -16.79 -2.62 9.20
CA TRP A 193 -17.39 -3.80 9.84
C TRP A 193 -17.48 -3.69 11.36
N ALA A 194 -16.47 -3.12 12.02
CA ALA A 194 -16.52 -2.88 13.47
C ALA A 194 -17.58 -1.83 13.86
N ILE A 195 -17.85 -0.87 12.97
CA ILE A 195 -18.86 0.17 13.17
C ILE A 195 -20.26 -0.44 13.01
N LEU A 196 -20.47 -1.23 11.95
CA LEU A 196 -21.72 -1.95 11.73
C LEU A 196 -22.07 -2.91 12.88
N GLN A 197 -21.06 -3.48 13.54
CA GLN A 197 -21.22 -4.34 14.71
C GLN A 197 -21.37 -3.58 16.03
N GLY A 198 -21.33 -2.24 16.03
CA GLY A 198 -21.40 -1.42 17.26
C GLY A 198 -20.16 -1.49 18.16
N ARG A 199 -19.08 -2.13 17.72
CA ARG A 199 -17.80 -2.21 18.46
C ARG A 199 -16.96 -0.95 18.31
N GLN A 200 -17.28 -0.13 17.32
CA GLN A 200 -16.59 1.11 16.99
C GLN A 200 -17.60 2.20 16.59
N THR A 201 -17.25 3.46 16.82
CA THR A 201 -18.05 4.61 16.39
C THR A 201 -17.26 5.47 15.42
N LEU A 202 -17.91 5.92 14.34
CA LEU A 202 -17.30 6.88 13.41
C LEU A 202 -17.40 8.28 14.01
N LYS A 203 -16.26 8.98 14.11
CA LYS A 203 -16.19 10.37 14.56
C LYS A 203 -15.65 11.23 13.43
N LEU A 204 -16.55 11.87 12.68
CA LEU A 204 -16.17 12.66 11.49
C LEU A 204 -15.22 13.83 11.83
N GLN A 205 -15.29 14.37 13.04
CA GLN A 205 -14.41 15.43 13.52
C GLN A 205 -12.92 15.01 13.52
N GLU A 206 -12.61 13.71 13.62
CA GLU A 206 -11.24 13.21 13.57
C GLU A 206 -10.61 13.28 12.17
N PHE A 207 -11.42 13.58 11.14
CA PHE A 207 -10.96 13.84 9.78
C PHE A 207 -10.72 15.34 9.51
N LEU A 208 -11.07 16.22 10.45
CA LEU A 208 -10.83 17.66 10.37
C LEU A 208 -9.41 17.98 10.87
N THR A 209 -8.40 17.47 10.17
CA THR A 209 -6.99 17.71 10.52
C THR A 209 -6.20 18.24 9.32
N PRO A 210 -5.13 19.05 9.53
CA PRO A 210 -4.27 19.53 8.45
C PRO A 210 -3.67 18.41 7.59
N ALA A 211 -3.57 17.20 8.14
CA ALA A 211 -3.10 16.04 7.41
C ALA A 211 -3.96 15.70 6.18
N TYR A 212 -5.29 15.81 6.28
CA TYR A 212 -6.18 15.55 5.14
C TYR A 212 -6.10 16.63 4.06
N VAL A 213 -5.74 17.87 4.43
CA VAL A 213 -5.38 18.91 3.46
C VAL A 213 -4.10 18.51 2.72
N GLY A 214 -3.09 18.00 3.45
CA GLY A 214 -1.87 17.47 2.86
C GLY A 214 -2.13 16.28 1.92
N ILE A 215 -3.03 15.36 2.29
CA ILE A 215 -3.46 14.26 1.42
C ILE A 215 -4.14 14.79 0.17
N ALA A 216 -5.06 15.76 0.30
CA ALA A 216 -5.74 16.35 -0.86
C ALA A 216 -4.74 17.01 -1.82
N ALA A 217 -3.80 17.78 -1.28
CA ALA A 217 -2.71 18.37 -2.06
C ALA A 217 -1.84 17.29 -2.73
N PHE A 218 -1.51 16.21 -2.02
CA PHE A 218 -0.77 15.08 -2.57
C PHE A 218 -1.53 14.39 -3.71
N VAL A 219 -2.83 14.14 -3.56
CA VAL A 219 -3.66 13.51 -4.60
C VAL A 219 -3.68 14.37 -5.86
N LEU A 220 -3.94 15.67 -5.71
CA LEU A 220 -3.97 16.61 -6.84
C LEU A 220 -2.59 16.76 -7.49
N GLY A 221 -1.54 16.90 -6.69
CA GLY A 221 -0.16 17.00 -7.16
C GLY A 221 0.29 15.71 -7.86
N PHE A 222 -0.02 14.54 -7.29
CA PHE A 222 0.30 13.26 -7.90
C PHE A 222 -0.46 13.07 -9.20
N TRP A 223 -1.75 13.44 -9.26
CA TRP A 223 -2.52 13.43 -10.51
C TRP A 223 -1.87 14.30 -11.60
N TRP A 224 -1.38 15.48 -11.25
CA TRP A 224 -0.67 16.36 -12.17
C TRP A 224 0.70 15.81 -12.60
N VAL A 225 1.46 15.21 -11.68
CA VAL A 225 2.79 14.63 -11.95
C VAL A 225 2.70 13.28 -12.67
N HIS A 226 1.61 12.54 -12.52
CA HIS A 226 1.47 11.16 -12.97
C HIS A 226 1.85 10.94 -14.45
N PRO A 227 1.41 11.76 -15.43
CA PRO A 227 1.83 11.63 -16.82
C PRO A 227 3.35 11.79 -17.02
N TYR A 228 3.97 12.72 -16.29
CA TYR A 228 5.42 12.96 -16.34
C TYR A 228 6.20 11.80 -15.74
N MET A 229 5.72 11.22 -14.64
CA MET A 229 6.33 10.03 -14.03
C MET A 229 6.31 8.85 -15.01
N VAL A 230 5.18 8.61 -15.69
CA VAL A 230 5.07 7.57 -16.72
C VAL A 230 6.08 7.82 -17.84
N SER A 231 6.14 9.06 -18.33
CA SER A 231 7.03 9.44 -19.42
C SER A 231 8.51 9.34 -19.05
N ALA A 232 8.87 9.69 -17.81
CA ALA A 232 10.24 9.59 -17.30
C ALA A 232 10.70 8.14 -17.15
N ALA A 233 9.83 7.28 -16.60
CA ALA A 233 10.13 5.84 -16.47
C ALA A 233 10.35 5.19 -17.84
N GLN A 234 9.58 5.56 -18.86
CA GLN A 234 9.74 5.05 -20.23
C GLN A 234 11.05 5.45 -20.91
N ARG A 235 11.80 6.42 -20.37
CA ARG A 235 13.15 6.78 -20.87
C ARG A 235 14.25 5.91 -20.28
N LEU A 236 13.94 5.12 -19.26
CA LEU A 236 14.86 4.16 -18.68
C LEU A 236 14.80 2.88 -19.55
N ASN A 237 15.89 2.58 -20.27
CA ASN A 237 15.93 1.50 -21.26
C ASN A 237 16.24 0.13 -20.64
N TRP A 238 15.44 -0.33 -19.67
CA TRP A 238 15.60 -1.65 -19.06
C TRP A 238 14.27 -2.30 -18.69
#